data_AF-A0A530LIJ8-F1
#
_entry.id   AF-A0A530LIJ8-F1
#
_cell.length_a   1.000
_cell.length_b   1.000
_cell.length_c   1.000
_cell.angle_alpha   90.00
_cell.angle_beta   90.00
_cell.angle_gamma   90.00
#
_symmetry.space_group_name_H-M   'P 1'
#
loop_
_entity.id
_entity.type
_entity.pdbx_description
1 polymer ?
#
loop_
_entity_poly.entity_id
_entity_poly.type
_entity_poly.pdbx_seq_one_letter_code
_entity_poly.pdbx_strand_id
1 'polypeptide(L)'
;MQYGDVGPALSEFERHAPGRIIHDASVDQLTDMDRFAAQIATLDAVVTISNTGANLAGALGVPTIVMLDDGFRLSWPAFGETVAAYPSVRLVRKGGRAWASAVQEAGGRVMQIIGGAGDGG
;
A
#
# COMPACT_ATOMS: atom_id res chain seq x y z
N MET A 1 8.31 1.83 -2.19
CA MET A 1 9.11 3.02 -2.55
C MET A 1 9.97 3.41 -1.36
N GLN A 2 11.23 2.99 -1.35
CA GLN A 2 12.27 3.48 -0.43
C GLN A 2 13.41 4.05 -1.27
N TYR A 3 13.99 5.17 -0.85
CA TYR A 3 15.24 5.67 -1.40
C TYR A 3 16.42 5.00 -0.70
N GLY A 4 17.44 4.60 -1.48
CA GLY A 4 18.62 3.87 -1.02
C GLY A 4 18.99 2.75 -1.98
N ASP A 5 20.14 2.12 -1.77
CA ASP A 5 20.56 0.93 -2.53
C ASP A 5 19.59 -0.24 -2.27
N VAL A 6 18.58 -0.36 -3.13
CA VAL A 6 17.46 -1.31 -3.02
C VAL A 6 17.79 -2.69 -3.60
N GLY A 7 18.99 -2.89 -4.16
CA GLY A 7 19.43 -4.15 -4.77
C GLY A 7 19.33 -5.39 -3.86
N PRO A 8 19.73 -5.32 -2.57
CA PRO A 8 19.63 -6.46 -1.65
C PRO A 8 18.19 -6.80 -1.27
N ALA A 9 17.35 -5.78 -1.06
CA ALA A 9 15.95 -5.94 -0.67
C ALA A 9 15.10 -6.52 -1.82
N LEU A 10 15.39 -6.15 -3.07
CA LEU A 10 14.73 -6.71 -4.26
C LEU A 10 15.03 -8.20 -4.42
N SER A 11 16.31 -8.58 -4.28
CA SER A 11 16.77 -9.97 -4.43
C SER A 11 16.19 -10.90 -3.36
N GLU A 12 15.95 -10.39 -2.15
CA GLU A 12 15.33 -11.15 -1.08
C GLU A 12 13.82 -11.33 -1.28
N PHE A 13 13.13 -10.35 -1.87
CA PHE A 13 11.71 -10.45 -2.21
C PHE A 13 11.44 -11.33 -3.44
N GLU A 14 12.31 -11.31 -4.47
CA GLU A 14 12.20 -12.23 -5.62
C GLU A 14 12.28 -13.70 -5.20
N ARG A 15 13.08 -14.01 -4.18
CA ARG A 15 13.17 -15.37 -3.61
C ARG A 15 11.89 -15.82 -2.91
N HIS A 16 11.12 -14.89 -2.33
CA HIS A 16 9.92 -15.22 -1.55
C HIS A 16 8.61 -15.02 -2.32
N ALA A 17 8.60 -14.26 -3.42
CA ALA A 17 7.44 -14.02 -4.26
C ALA A 17 7.81 -13.73 -5.73
N PRO A 18 8.32 -14.73 -6.48
CA PRO A 18 8.74 -14.56 -7.87
C PRO A 18 7.57 -14.12 -8.76
N GLY A 19 7.80 -13.11 -9.61
CA GLY A 19 6.81 -12.59 -10.58
C GLY A 19 5.76 -11.61 -10.03
N ARG A 20 5.84 -11.24 -8.73
CA ARG A 20 4.91 -10.30 -8.08
C ARG A 20 5.47 -8.89 -7.86
N ILE A 21 6.65 -8.60 -8.41
CA ILE A 21 7.31 -7.31 -8.30
C ILE A 21 7.22 -6.61 -9.64
N ILE A 22 6.38 -5.58 -9.73
CA ILE A 22 6.46 -4.59 -10.80
C ILE A 22 7.34 -3.46 -10.26
N HIS A 23 8.63 -3.53 -10.55
CA HIS A 23 9.57 -2.43 -10.30
C HIS A 23 9.67 -1.58 -11.57
N ASP A 24 8.74 -0.65 -11.73
CA ASP A 24 8.78 0.28 -12.85
C ASP A 24 9.74 1.44 -12.52
N ALA A 25 11.01 1.27 -12.90
CA ALA A 25 12.04 2.29 -12.76
C ALA A 25 11.88 3.46 -13.75
N SER A 26 10.87 3.44 -14.62
CA SER A 26 10.63 4.47 -15.63
C SER A 26 9.60 5.53 -15.20
N VAL A 27 8.94 5.35 -14.05
CA VAL A 27 7.92 6.27 -13.56
C VAL A 27 8.51 7.22 -12.52
N ASP A 28 8.92 8.40 -13.00
CA ASP A 28 9.17 9.54 -12.13
C ASP A 28 7.82 10.14 -11.69
N GLN A 29 7.46 9.91 -10.43
CA GLN A 29 6.19 10.33 -9.81
C GLN A 29 6.00 11.84 -9.78
N LEU A 30 7.03 12.62 -10.14
CA LEU A 30 7.00 14.07 -10.22
C LEU A 30 6.75 14.59 -11.65
N THR A 31 6.92 13.78 -12.69
CA THR A 31 6.82 14.23 -14.09
C THR A 31 5.65 13.64 -14.89
N ASP A 32 5.02 12.54 -14.45
CA ASP A 32 3.91 11.92 -15.20
C ASP A 32 2.82 11.30 -14.29
N MET A 33 2.16 12.17 -13.51
CA MET A 33 1.16 11.78 -12.50
C MET A 33 -0.04 11.02 -13.10
N ASP A 34 -0.40 11.30 -14.35
CA ASP A 34 -1.52 10.63 -15.03
C ASP A 34 -1.20 9.17 -15.35
N ARG A 35 0.03 8.87 -15.81
CA ARG A 35 0.47 7.48 -16.04
C ARG A 35 0.53 6.69 -14.74
N PHE A 36 1.00 7.32 -13.67
CA PHE A 36 1.06 6.69 -12.35
C PHE A 36 -0.34 6.40 -11.80
N ALA A 37 -1.29 7.33 -11.97
CA ALA A 37 -2.68 7.14 -11.61
C ALA A 37 -3.33 5.99 -12.42
N ALA A 38 -3.06 5.92 -13.72
CA ALA A 38 -3.57 4.84 -14.57
C ALA A 38 -3.07 3.46 -14.13
N GLN A 39 -1.78 3.32 -13.78
CA GLN A 39 -1.25 2.07 -13.24
C GLN A 39 -1.95 1.68 -11.93
N ILE A 40 -2.07 2.60 -10.97
CA ILE A 40 -2.73 2.33 -9.70
C ILE A 40 -4.20 1.94 -9.89
N ALA A 41 -4.92 2.61 -10.79
CA ALA A 41 -6.33 2.34 -11.07
C ALA A 41 -6.59 0.93 -11.62
N THR A 42 -5.57 0.26 -12.18
CA THR A 42 -5.69 -1.13 -12.67
C THR A 42 -5.44 -2.20 -11.60
N LEU A 43 -5.04 -1.82 -10.38
CA LEU A 43 -4.75 -2.76 -9.31
C LEU A 43 -6.02 -3.14 -8.54
N ASP A 44 -6.13 -4.42 -8.17
CA ASP A 44 -7.21 -4.91 -7.30
C ASP A 44 -7.11 -4.31 -5.88
N ALA A 45 -5.88 -4.09 -5.40
CA ALA A 45 -5.60 -3.42 -4.14
C ALA A 45 -4.15 -2.90 -4.09
N VAL A 46 -3.91 -1.89 -3.26
CA VAL A 46 -2.59 -1.33 -2.96
C VAL A 46 -2.22 -1.60 -1.51
N VAL A 47 -1.02 -2.13 -1.24
CA VAL A 47 -0.45 -2.18 0.11
C VAL A 47 0.83 -1.39 0.13
N THR A 48 0.92 -0.40 1.02
CA THR A 48 2.07 0.49 1.09
C THR A 48 2.28 1.03 2.49
N ILE A 49 3.40 1.72 2.71
CA ILE A 49 3.61 2.61 3.85
C ILE A 49 3.10 4.02 3.52
N SER A 50 3.08 4.91 4.52
CA SER A 50 2.73 6.33 4.37
C SER A 50 3.64 7.05 3.35
N ASN A 51 3.16 7.21 2.12
CA ASN A 51 3.82 7.93 1.03
C ASN A 51 2.79 8.61 0.10
N THR A 52 3.27 9.30 -0.93
CA THR A 52 2.41 9.97 -1.91
C THR A 52 1.49 8.99 -2.65
N GLY A 53 2.00 7.80 -3.00
CA GLY A 53 1.22 6.75 -3.66
C GLY A 53 0.00 6.28 -2.84
N ALA A 54 0.12 6.22 -1.51
CA ALA A 54 -0.99 5.89 -0.63
C ALA A 54 -2.16 6.88 -0.73
N ASN A 55 -1.84 8.18 -0.85
CA ASN A 55 -2.85 9.23 -1.00
C ASN A 55 -3.48 9.20 -2.39
N LEU A 56 -2.68 8.99 -3.43
CA LEU A 56 -3.18 8.87 -4.80
C LEU A 56 -4.12 7.67 -4.96
N ALA A 57 -3.75 6.49 -4.44
CA ALA A 57 -4.62 5.31 -4.48
C ALA A 57 -5.93 5.53 -3.71
N GLY A 58 -5.88 6.19 -2.56
CA GLY A 58 -7.07 6.61 -1.81
C GLY A 58 -7.96 7.58 -2.60
N ALA A 59 -7.36 8.57 -3.27
CA ALA A 59 -8.09 9.52 -4.10
C ALA A 59 -8.73 8.88 -5.34
N LEU A 60 -8.09 7.86 -5.91
CA LEU A 60 -8.63 7.06 -7.03
C LEU A 60 -9.68 6.03 -6.61
N GLY A 61 -9.97 5.91 -5.30
CA GLY A 61 -10.92 4.94 -4.77
C GLY A 61 -10.42 3.49 -4.82
N VAL A 62 -9.15 3.25 -5.14
CA VAL A 62 -8.56 1.91 -5.17
C VAL A 62 -8.44 1.40 -3.73
N PRO A 63 -8.87 0.15 -3.44
CA PRO A 63 -8.73 -0.42 -2.11
C PRO A 63 -7.26 -0.37 -1.65
N THR A 64 -7.01 0.28 -0.52
CA THR A 64 -5.63 0.59 -0.11
C THR A 64 -5.41 0.28 1.35
N ILE A 65 -4.32 -0.40 1.67
CA ILE A 65 -3.86 -0.64 3.05
C ILE A 65 -2.57 0.13 3.27
N VAL A 66 -2.61 1.06 4.23
CA VAL A 66 -1.44 1.85 4.63
C VAL A 66 -0.92 1.33 5.95
N MET A 67 0.30 0.81 5.93
CA MET A 67 1.02 0.38 7.12
C MET A 67 1.74 1.58 7.76
N LEU A 68 1.49 1.80 9.03
CA LEU A 68 2.05 2.88 9.82
C LEU A 68 2.96 2.33 10.92
N ASP A 69 4.12 2.95 11.09
CA ASP A 69 5.01 2.72 12.22
C ASP A 69 4.44 3.31 13.52
N ASP A 70 5.20 3.20 14.60
CA ASP A 70 4.79 3.72 15.92
C ASP A 70 4.96 5.24 16.04
N GLY A 71 5.47 5.88 14.97
CA GLY A 71 5.62 7.32 14.88
C GLY A 71 4.28 8.02 14.67
N PHE A 72 4.13 9.18 15.30
CA PHE A 72 2.97 10.03 15.03
C PHE A 72 3.11 10.69 13.66
N ARG A 73 2.10 10.51 12.80
CA ARG A 73 2.05 11.10 11.45
C ARG A 73 0.77 11.90 11.30
N LEU A 74 0.89 13.22 11.18
CA LEU A 74 -0.25 14.15 11.02
C LEU A 74 -1.09 13.91 9.76
N SER A 75 -0.52 13.21 8.77
CA SER A 75 -1.18 12.87 7.52
C SER A 75 -2.27 11.80 7.66
N TRP A 76 -2.35 11.12 8.81
CA TRP A 76 -3.32 10.07 9.07
C TRP A 76 -4.03 10.33 10.41
N PRO A 77 -5.29 9.87 10.58
CA PRO A 77 -5.97 9.92 11.87
C PRO A 77 -5.08 9.38 13.00
N ALA A 78 -5.16 9.98 14.19
CA ALA A 78 -4.37 9.52 15.34
C ALA A 78 -4.78 8.13 15.82
N PHE A 79 -6.07 7.81 15.69
CA PHE A 79 -6.68 6.56 16.15
C PHE A 79 -7.62 5.99 15.09
N GLY A 80 -7.94 4.70 15.23
CA GLY A 80 -8.79 3.99 14.29
C GLY A 80 -8.06 3.50 13.04
N GLU A 81 -8.83 2.82 12.20
CA GLU A 81 -8.35 2.09 11.02
C GLU A 81 -8.87 2.64 9.70
N THR A 82 -9.74 3.66 9.74
CA THR A 82 -10.38 4.25 8.56
C THR A 82 -9.92 5.69 8.38
N VAL A 83 -9.99 6.18 7.15
CA VAL A 83 -9.61 7.55 6.80
C VAL A 83 -10.83 8.24 6.22
N ALA A 84 -11.33 9.29 6.90
CA ALA A 84 -12.57 9.96 6.49
C ALA A 84 -12.49 10.52 5.06
N ALA A 85 -11.32 11.04 4.66
CA ALA A 85 -11.09 11.55 3.31
C ALA A 85 -10.97 10.44 2.24
N TYR A 86 -10.64 9.21 2.64
CA TYR A 86 -10.41 8.08 1.73
C TYR A 86 -11.12 6.81 2.24
N PRO A 87 -12.41 6.63 1.91
CA PRO A 87 -13.19 5.47 2.37
C PRO A 87 -12.65 4.12 1.91
N SER A 88 -11.90 4.07 0.81
CA SER A 88 -11.22 2.86 0.30
C SER A 88 -9.92 2.53 1.05
N VAL A 89 -9.43 3.45 1.90
CA VAL A 89 -8.18 3.29 2.65
C VAL A 89 -8.45 2.65 4.02
N ARG A 90 -7.59 1.71 4.39
CA ARG A 90 -7.49 1.12 5.73
C ARG A 90 -6.09 1.31 6.28
N LEU A 91 -5.98 1.50 7.58
CA LEU A 91 -4.70 1.67 8.29
C LEU A 91 -4.38 0.43 9.09
N VAL A 92 -3.15 -0.07 8.94
CA VAL A 92 -2.59 -1.10 9.81
C VAL A 92 -1.44 -0.49 10.58
N ARG A 93 -1.53 -0.48 11.91
CA ARG A 93 -0.49 0.08 12.76
C ARG A 93 0.41 -1.02 13.29
N LYS A 94 1.71 -0.76 13.30
CA LYS A 94 2.68 -1.60 14.00
C LYS A 94 2.29 -1.71 15.48
N GLY A 95 2.03 -0.59 16.16
CA GLY A 95 1.48 -0.55 17.52
C GLY A 95 2.39 -1.22 18.55
N GLY A 96 3.71 -1.01 18.45
CA GLY A 96 4.72 -1.66 19.29
C GLY A 96 5.05 -3.10 18.89
N ARG A 97 4.28 -3.72 17.97
CA ARG A 97 4.49 -5.11 17.50
C ARG A 97 5.65 -5.22 16.52
N ALA A 98 6.06 -6.44 16.18
CA ALA A 98 7.01 -6.68 15.10
C ALA A 98 6.39 -6.35 13.73
N TRP A 99 7.21 -5.90 12.77
CA TRP A 99 6.75 -5.62 11.41
C TRP A 99 6.10 -6.83 10.73
N ALA A 100 6.60 -8.04 10.99
CA ALA A 100 6.02 -9.27 10.47
C ALA A 100 4.52 -9.40 10.80
N SER A 101 4.11 -9.01 12.02
CA SER A 101 2.71 -9.06 12.44
C SER A 101 1.86 -8.02 11.68
N ALA A 102 2.38 -6.81 11.48
CA ALA A 102 1.67 -5.78 10.70
C ALA A 102 1.53 -6.19 9.22
N VAL A 103 2.56 -6.80 8.65
CA VAL A 103 2.53 -7.32 7.27
C VAL A 103 1.53 -8.47 7.14
N GLN A 104 1.50 -9.41 8.09
CA GLN A 104 0.50 -10.50 8.09
C GLN A 104 -0.94 -9.96 8.17
N GLU A 105 -1.17 -8.97 9.04
CA GLU A 105 -2.48 -8.32 9.16
C GLU A 105 -2.89 -7.63 7.86
N ALA A 106 -1.97 -6.88 7.23
CA ALA A 106 -2.21 -6.26 5.93
C ALA A 106 -2.53 -7.31 4.86
N GLY A 107 -1.78 -8.41 4.80
CA GLY A 107 -2.02 -9.50 3.86
C GLY A 107 -3.40 -10.14 4.04
N GLY A 108 -3.82 -10.41 5.28
CA GLY A 108 -5.15 -10.94 5.57
C GLY A 108 -6.27 -10.00 5.12
N ARG A 109 -6.13 -8.70 5.37
CA ARG A 109 -7.10 -7.68 4.95
C ARG A 109 -7.19 -7.53 3.43
N VAL A 110 -6.06 -7.61 2.69
CA VAL A 110 -6.10 -7.61 1.22
C VAL A 110 -6.90 -8.80 0.70
N MET A 111 -6.66 -10.00 1.26
CA MET A 111 -7.38 -11.20 0.82
C MET A 111 -8.88 -11.11 1.10
N GLN A 112 -9.30 -10.44 2.18
CA GLN A 112 -10.70 -10.15 2.45
C GLN A 112 -11.30 -9.16 1.44
N ILE A 113 -10.56 -8.13 1.06
CA ILE A 113 -10.99 -7.13 0.07
C ILE A 113 -11.18 -7.79 -1.30
N ILE A 114 -10.18 -8.56 -1.75
CA ILE A 114 -10.21 -9.24 -3.06
C ILE A 114 -11.25 -10.37 -3.06
N GLY A 115 -11.36 -11.12 -1.96
CA GLY A 115 -12.35 -12.20 -1.82
C GLY A 115 -13.80 -11.70 -1.72
N GLY A 116 -14.03 -10.53 -1.12
CA GLY A 116 -15.36 -9.93 -1.00
C GLY A 116 -15.86 -9.18 -2.24
N ALA A 117 -14.96 -8.82 -3.16
CA ALA A 117 -15.32 -8.19 -4.43
C ALA A 117 -15.98 -9.16 -5.44
N GLY A 118 -15.93 -10.47 -5.19
CA GLY A 118 -16.51 -11.50 -6.07
C GLY A 118 -18.01 -11.76 -5.87
N ASP A 119 -18.63 -11.24 -4.81
CA ASP A 119 -20.01 -11.59 -4.42
C ASP A 119 -21.06 -10.49 -4.74
N GLY A 120 -20.69 -9.47 -5.53
CA GLY A 120 -21.59 -8.40 -5.96
C GLY A 120 -21.76 -8.37 -7.48
N GLY A 121 -22.71 -9.16 -7.99
CA GLY A 121 -23.18 -9.12 -9.39
C GLY A 121 -24.17 -8.00 -9.67
#